data_AF-D7CK90-F1
#
_entry.id   AF-D7CK90-F1
#
_cell.length_a   1.000
_cell.length_b   1.000
_cell.length_c   1.000
_cell.angle_alpha   90.00
_cell.angle_beta   90.00
_cell.angle_gamma   90.00
#
_symmetry.space_group_name_H-M   'P 1'
#
loop_
_entity.id
_entity.type
_entity.pdbx_description
1 polymer ?
#
loop_
_entity_poly.entity_id
_entity_poly.type
_entity_poly.pdbx_seq_one_letter_code
_entity_poly.pdbx_strand_id
1 'polypeptide(L)'
;MLVEHYPNGNVKNLQWQVDEKLHREDGPALIRYSENGTVIEELWYHRGQLHRDNGPAVIARNASGTQQKQEWFSSGKRHRLDGPACTTWETLEAGIKCEERWYLNGQLHRDGYPAVEVYMLRHEHKIMLSREWWAHGRRHRLEGPAEESFYPSGLPRSRKWYQHNLLHREDGPALEEFFENGALRFYEWYLHGRLHREDGPAREVYGTSINHRLIAPRRYFYLEGELIAPGDFKRRVRIYRMSRNLVITSESSFKL
;
A
#
# COMPACT_ATOMS: atom_id res chain seq x y z
N MET A 1 21.89 -8.49 -32.10
CA MET A 1 21.77 -9.24 -30.82
C MET A 1 23.11 -9.12 -30.11
N LEU A 2 23.10 -8.82 -28.80
CA LEU A 2 24.29 -8.80 -27.96
C LEU A 2 24.21 -9.94 -26.95
N VAL A 3 25.35 -10.58 -26.69
CA VAL A 3 25.48 -11.69 -25.74
C VAL A 3 26.58 -11.35 -24.75
N GLU A 4 26.28 -11.48 -23.47
CA GLU A 4 27.26 -11.36 -22.38
C GLU A 4 27.40 -12.73 -21.70
N HIS A 5 28.62 -13.10 -21.30
CA HIS A 5 28.92 -14.35 -20.63
C HIS A 5 29.49 -14.12 -19.23
N TYR A 6 29.27 -15.07 -18.34
CA TYR A 6 29.97 -15.19 -17.07
C TYR A 6 31.42 -15.69 -17.29
N PRO A 7 32.32 -15.53 -16.30
CA PRO A 7 33.68 -16.08 -16.38
C PRO A 7 33.74 -17.60 -16.58
N ASN A 8 32.70 -18.33 -16.14
CA ASN A 8 32.56 -19.77 -16.34
C ASN A 8 32.12 -20.16 -17.78
N GLY A 9 31.91 -19.19 -18.67
CA GLY A 9 31.49 -19.38 -20.06
C GLY A 9 29.98 -19.43 -20.28
N ASN A 10 29.16 -19.57 -19.24
CA ASN A 10 27.71 -19.59 -19.38
C ASN A 10 27.19 -18.22 -19.82
N VAL A 11 26.12 -18.23 -20.63
CA VAL A 11 25.45 -16.99 -21.04
C VAL A 11 24.90 -16.31 -19.79
N LYS A 12 25.18 -15.02 -19.68
CA LYS A 12 24.69 -14.12 -18.63
C LYS A 12 23.48 -13.33 -19.12
N ASN A 13 23.58 -12.75 -20.32
CA ASN A 13 22.54 -11.90 -20.89
C ASN A 13 22.39 -12.13 -22.40
N LEU A 14 21.17 -12.06 -22.90
CA LEU A 14 20.86 -11.89 -24.33
C LEU A 14 20.07 -10.60 -24.53
N GLN A 15 20.45 -9.78 -25.50
CA GLN A 15 19.81 -8.50 -25.78
C GLN A 15 19.50 -8.32 -27.27
N TRP A 16 18.32 -7.81 -27.57
CA TRP A 16 17.87 -7.41 -28.90
C TRP A 16 17.62 -5.91 -28.93
N GLN A 17 18.15 -5.25 -29.95
CA GLN A 17 18.13 -3.81 -30.08
C GLN A 17 17.82 -3.41 -31.53
N VAL A 18 17.11 -2.29 -31.68
CA VAL A 18 16.88 -1.56 -32.93
C VAL A 18 17.19 -0.10 -32.64
N ASP A 19 18.01 0.54 -33.47
CA ASP A 19 18.48 1.93 -33.27
C ASP A 19 19.00 2.20 -31.85
N GLU A 20 19.88 1.30 -31.37
CA GLU A 20 20.50 1.34 -30.03
C GLU A 20 19.52 1.26 -28.85
N LYS A 21 18.24 0.97 -29.11
CA LYS A 21 17.19 0.81 -28.08
C LYS A 21 16.76 -0.65 -28.00
N LEU A 22 16.54 -1.14 -26.77
CA LEU A 22 15.97 -2.48 -26.56
C LEU A 22 14.63 -2.60 -27.30
N HIS A 23 14.52 -3.62 -28.15
CA HIS A 23 13.34 -3.84 -28.97
C HIS A 23 13.33 -5.28 -29.50
N ARG A 24 12.17 -5.94 -29.42
CA ARG A 24 11.91 -7.22 -30.11
C ARG A 24 10.40 -7.47 -30.21
N GLU A 25 9.91 -7.85 -31.39
CA GLU A 25 8.48 -8.12 -31.62
C GLU A 25 8.06 -9.51 -31.10
N ASP A 26 8.81 -10.57 -31.44
CA ASP A 26 8.40 -11.96 -31.18
C ASP A 26 8.92 -12.56 -29.86
N GLY A 27 9.40 -11.74 -28.92
CA GLY A 27 9.98 -12.26 -27.68
C GLY A 27 10.58 -11.20 -26.77
N PRO A 28 11.17 -11.60 -25.64
CA PRO A 28 11.83 -10.68 -24.74
C PRO A 28 13.03 -10.03 -25.42
N ALA A 29 13.16 -8.71 -25.27
CA ALA A 29 14.28 -7.94 -25.77
C ALA A 29 15.50 -8.04 -24.85
N LEU A 30 15.31 -8.44 -23.60
CA LEU A 30 16.39 -8.79 -22.67
C LEU A 30 16.04 -10.08 -21.93
N ILE A 31 16.95 -11.04 -21.95
CA ILE A 31 16.89 -12.26 -21.14
C ILE A 31 18.13 -12.28 -20.25
N ARG A 32 17.97 -12.55 -18.96
CA ARG A 32 19.07 -12.77 -18.02
C ARG A 32 19.04 -14.17 -17.46
N TYR A 33 20.22 -14.72 -17.27
CA TYR A 33 20.45 -16.06 -16.75
C TYR A 33 21.24 -15.99 -15.46
N SER A 34 21.03 -16.93 -14.55
CA SER A 34 21.94 -17.18 -13.43
C SER A 34 23.20 -17.91 -13.90
N GLU A 35 24.23 -17.97 -13.05
CA GLU A 35 25.49 -18.65 -13.37
C GLU A 35 25.33 -20.14 -13.72
N ASN A 36 24.27 -20.79 -13.23
CA ASN A 36 23.92 -22.18 -13.54
C ASN A 36 23.08 -22.33 -14.83
N GLY A 37 22.83 -21.25 -15.58
CA GLY A 37 22.10 -21.25 -16.85
C GLY A 37 20.57 -21.19 -16.75
N THR A 38 20.00 -20.98 -15.55
CA THR A 38 18.55 -20.81 -15.39
C THR A 38 18.13 -19.41 -15.82
N VAL A 39 17.04 -19.26 -16.59
CA VAL A 39 16.48 -17.94 -16.91
C VAL A 39 15.91 -17.33 -15.64
N ILE A 40 16.45 -16.17 -15.25
CA ILE A 40 16.03 -15.44 -14.04
C ILE A 40 15.23 -14.19 -14.37
N GLU A 41 15.39 -13.60 -15.55
CA GLU A 41 14.56 -12.47 -15.98
C GLU A 41 14.30 -12.48 -17.48
N GLU A 42 13.09 -12.08 -17.86
CA GLU A 42 12.68 -11.82 -19.23
C GLU A 42 11.96 -10.47 -19.28
N LEU A 43 12.44 -9.56 -20.14
CA LEU A 43 11.90 -8.22 -20.28
C LEU A 43 11.54 -7.94 -21.75
N TRP A 44 10.31 -7.48 -21.98
CA TRP A 44 9.80 -7.08 -23.28
C TRP A 44 9.88 -5.57 -23.43
N TYR A 45 10.46 -5.15 -24.55
CA TYR A 45 10.61 -3.74 -24.88
C TYR A 45 10.12 -3.49 -26.31
N HIS A 46 9.45 -2.35 -26.49
CA HIS A 46 9.15 -1.78 -27.80
C HIS A 46 9.74 -0.37 -27.86
N ARG A 47 10.71 -0.17 -28.76
CA ARG A 47 11.41 1.14 -28.99
C ARG A 47 12.03 1.71 -27.70
N GLY A 48 12.64 0.85 -26.89
CA GLY A 48 13.31 1.21 -25.64
C GLY A 48 12.40 1.37 -24.42
N GLN A 49 11.08 1.16 -24.56
CA GLN A 49 10.14 1.23 -23.44
C GLN A 49 9.63 -0.17 -23.08
N LEU A 50 9.51 -0.47 -21.78
CA LEU A 50 8.84 -1.69 -21.33
C LEU A 50 7.41 -1.71 -21.89
N HIS A 51 7.08 -2.77 -22.62
CA HIS A 51 5.80 -2.86 -23.32
C HIS A 51 5.54 -4.32 -23.72
N ARG A 52 4.31 -4.80 -23.51
CA ARG A 52 3.81 -6.04 -24.10
C ARG A 52 2.28 -6.06 -24.08
N ASP A 53 1.65 -6.30 -25.23
CA ASP A 53 0.18 -6.30 -25.33
C ASP A 53 -0.47 -7.52 -24.67
N ASN A 54 0.09 -8.71 -24.91
CA ASN A 54 -0.57 -9.99 -24.59
C ASN A 54 0.04 -10.73 -23.39
N GLY A 55 0.69 -10.03 -22.47
CA GLY A 55 1.30 -10.66 -21.31
C GLY A 55 2.13 -9.72 -20.46
N PRO A 56 2.78 -10.23 -19.39
CA PRO A 56 3.68 -9.42 -18.59
C PRO A 56 4.90 -9.01 -19.42
N ALA A 57 5.26 -7.73 -19.32
CA ALA A 57 6.47 -7.18 -19.92
C ALA A 57 7.71 -7.42 -19.06
N VAL A 58 7.55 -7.84 -17.81
CA VAL A 58 8.63 -8.28 -16.93
C VAL A 58 8.23 -9.58 -16.29
N ILE A 59 9.07 -10.60 -16.37
CA ILE A 59 8.96 -11.85 -15.62
C ILE A 59 10.29 -12.04 -14.89
N ALA A 60 10.25 -12.30 -13.59
CA ALA A 60 11.45 -12.58 -12.79
C ALA A 60 11.29 -13.87 -11.98
N ARG A 61 12.39 -14.61 -11.87
CA ARG A 61 12.52 -15.91 -11.22
C ARG A 61 13.76 -15.90 -10.33
N ASN A 62 13.79 -16.74 -9.31
CA ASN A 62 15.00 -17.02 -8.56
C ASN A 62 15.94 -17.97 -9.34
N ALA A 63 17.12 -18.26 -8.80
CA ALA A 63 18.10 -19.16 -9.42
C ALA A 63 17.65 -20.64 -9.54
N SER A 64 16.55 -21.03 -8.87
CA SER A 64 15.91 -22.35 -9.05
C SER A 64 14.77 -22.33 -10.08
N GLY A 65 14.52 -21.19 -10.74
CA GLY A 65 13.47 -21.03 -11.75
C GLY A 65 12.08 -20.73 -11.19
N THR A 66 11.94 -20.66 -9.85
CA THR A 66 10.68 -20.33 -9.18
C THR A 66 10.34 -18.87 -9.45
N GLN A 67 9.13 -18.63 -9.96
CA GLN A 67 8.65 -17.28 -10.26
C GLN A 67 8.55 -16.43 -8.98
N GLN A 68 9.04 -15.20 -9.06
CA GLN A 68 9.05 -14.23 -7.95
C GLN A 68 8.28 -12.96 -8.30
N LYS A 69 8.18 -12.62 -9.60
CA LYS A 69 7.50 -11.40 -10.04
C LYS A 69 6.99 -11.50 -11.47
N GLN A 70 5.88 -10.83 -11.73
CA GLN A 70 5.44 -10.45 -13.07
C GLN A 70 4.85 -9.04 -13.07
N GLU A 71 5.14 -8.26 -14.12
CA GLU A 71 4.59 -6.90 -14.28
C GLU A 71 4.14 -6.64 -15.71
N TRP A 72 3.01 -5.95 -15.86
CA TRP A 72 2.45 -5.51 -17.13
C TRP A 72 2.76 -4.05 -17.36
N PHE A 73 3.25 -3.74 -18.56
CA PHE A 73 3.56 -2.39 -18.98
C PHE A 73 2.97 -2.12 -20.36
N SER A 74 2.45 -0.91 -20.53
CA SER A 74 2.12 -0.33 -21.83
C SER A 74 2.83 1.02 -21.96
N SER A 75 3.65 1.14 -23.00
CA SER A 75 4.40 2.36 -23.32
C SER A 75 5.19 2.90 -22.11
N GLY A 76 5.94 2.01 -21.46
CA GLY A 76 6.80 2.33 -20.32
C GLY A 76 6.07 2.56 -18.99
N LYS A 77 4.74 2.51 -18.96
CA LYS A 77 3.94 2.69 -17.73
C LYS A 77 3.33 1.37 -17.29
N ARG A 78 3.36 1.08 -15.98
CA ARG A 78 2.60 -0.06 -15.42
C ARG A 78 1.13 0.11 -15.75
N HIS A 79 0.52 -0.88 -16.40
CA HIS A 79 -0.84 -0.77 -16.90
C HIS A 79 -1.42 -2.17 -17.11
N ARG A 80 -2.64 -2.41 -16.62
CA ARG A 80 -3.46 -3.57 -16.99
C ARG A 80 -4.94 -3.29 -16.73
N LEU A 81 -5.81 -3.68 -17.66
CA LEU A 81 -7.27 -3.53 -17.50
C LEU A 81 -7.89 -4.69 -16.70
N ASP A 82 -7.53 -5.93 -17.05
CA ASP A 82 -8.24 -7.12 -16.58
C ASP A 82 -7.49 -7.93 -15.50
N GLY A 83 -6.81 -7.25 -14.58
CA GLY A 83 -6.11 -7.90 -13.49
C GLY A 83 -5.00 -7.06 -12.86
N PRO A 84 -4.23 -7.65 -11.91
CA PRO A 84 -3.10 -6.95 -11.31
C PRO A 84 -2.04 -6.67 -12.38
N ALA A 85 -1.56 -5.45 -12.43
CA ALA A 85 -0.45 -5.05 -13.29
C ALA A 85 0.91 -5.40 -12.67
N CYS A 86 0.95 -5.79 -11.39
CA CYS A 86 2.14 -6.32 -10.73
C CYS A 86 1.71 -7.40 -9.75
N THR A 87 2.36 -8.56 -9.83
CA THR A 87 2.23 -9.64 -8.85
C THR A 87 3.63 -10.05 -8.39
N THR A 88 3.84 -10.16 -7.09
CA THR A 88 5.07 -10.72 -6.50
C THR A 88 4.75 -11.90 -5.61
N TRP A 89 5.65 -12.88 -5.57
CA TRP A 89 5.57 -14.07 -4.73
C TRP A 89 6.87 -14.24 -3.96
N GLU A 90 6.74 -14.43 -2.65
CA GLU A 90 7.85 -14.64 -1.73
C GLU A 90 7.60 -15.96 -0.98
N THR A 91 8.51 -16.92 -1.15
CA THR A 91 8.44 -18.21 -0.46
C THR A 91 8.98 -18.06 0.96
N LEU A 92 8.14 -18.32 1.95
CA LEU A 92 8.47 -18.30 3.37
C LEU A 92 8.26 -19.69 3.96
N GLU A 93 8.86 -19.97 5.12
CA GLU A 93 8.61 -21.22 5.87
C GLU A 93 7.10 -21.44 6.13
N ALA A 94 6.38 -20.34 6.33
CA ALA A 94 4.95 -20.34 6.62
C ALA A 94 4.04 -20.52 5.39
N GLY A 95 4.57 -20.45 4.16
CA GLY A 95 3.78 -20.45 2.92
C GLY A 95 4.27 -19.41 1.92
N ILE A 96 3.48 -19.13 0.88
CA ILE A 96 3.85 -18.15 -0.14
C ILE A 96 3.12 -16.83 0.11
N LYS A 97 3.86 -15.77 0.43
CA LYS A 97 3.31 -14.42 0.50
C LYS A 97 3.18 -13.86 -0.91
N CYS A 98 1.98 -13.42 -1.25
CA CYS A 98 1.65 -12.82 -2.53
C CYS A 98 1.25 -11.37 -2.34
N GLU A 99 1.67 -10.51 -3.25
CA GLU A 99 1.19 -9.14 -3.33
C GLU A 99 0.76 -8.84 -4.77
N GLU A 100 -0.47 -8.35 -4.91
CA GLU A 100 -1.08 -7.97 -6.17
C GLU A 100 -1.37 -6.47 -6.14
N ARG A 101 -0.97 -5.78 -7.22
CA ARG A 101 -1.17 -4.33 -7.37
C ARG A 101 -1.78 -4.01 -8.74
N TRP A 102 -2.83 -3.21 -8.73
CA TRP A 102 -3.53 -2.76 -9.94
C TRP A 102 -3.06 -1.36 -10.31
N TYR A 103 -2.68 -1.20 -11.59
CA TYR A 103 -2.20 0.07 -12.11
C TYR A 103 -2.93 0.40 -13.41
N LEU A 104 -3.31 1.67 -13.55
CA LEU A 104 -3.77 2.27 -14.79
C LEU A 104 -2.87 3.44 -15.12
N ASN A 105 -2.20 3.39 -16.29
CA ASN A 105 -1.31 4.44 -16.77
C ASN A 105 -0.23 4.89 -15.75
N GLY A 106 0.33 3.93 -15.02
CA GLY A 106 1.39 4.14 -14.04
C GLY A 106 0.92 4.54 -12.64
N GLN A 107 -0.39 4.71 -12.42
CA GLN A 107 -0.95 5.07 -11.11
C GLN A 107 -1.68 3.87 -10.50
N LEU A 108 -1.52 3.66 -9.18
CA LEU A 108 -2.33 2.69 -8.45
C LEU A 108 -3.81 3.06 -8.60
N HIS A 109 -4.60 2.11 -9.07
CA HIS A 109 -6.00 2.33 -9.39
C HIS A 109 -6.74 0.99 -9.53
N ARG A 110 -7.94 0.92 -8.96
CA ARG A 110 -8.91 -0.14 -9.23
C ARG A 110 -10.31 0.36 -8.85
N ASP A 111 -11.23 0.40 -9.79
CA ASP A 111 -12.57 0.91 -9.55
C ASP A 111 -13.33 0.04 -8.55
N GLY A 112 -13.79 0.63 -7.44
CA GLY A 112 -14.62 -0.04 -6.41
C GLY A 112 -13.93 -1.10 -5.55
N TYR A 113 -12.74 -1.57 -5.92
CA TYR A 113 -12.03 -2.67 -5.27
C TYR A 113 -10.65 -2.24 -4.75
N PRO A 114 -10.00 -3.04 -3.88
CA PRO A 114 -8.63 -2.74 -3.44
C PRO A 114 -7.65 -2.73 -4.61
N ALA A 115 -6.88 -1.65 -4.75
CA ALA A 115 -5.80 -1.56 -5.74
C ALA A 115 -4.51 -2.23 -5.26
N VAL A 116 -4.44 -2.62 -3.98
CA VAL A 116 -3.37 -3.46 -3.43
C VAL A 116 -4.02 -4.55 -2.57
N GLU A 117 -3.63 -5.80 -2.81
CA GLU A 117 -3.97 -6.95 -1.97
C GLU A 117 -2.69 -7.69 -1.58
N VAL A 118 -2.50 -7.92 -0.29
CA VAL A 118 -1.42 -8.77 0.24
C VAL A 118 -2.06 -9.96 0.94
N TYR A 119 -1.62 -11.16 0.61
CA TYR A 119 -2.17 -12.40 1.16
C TYR A 119 -1.13 -13.49 1.24
N MET A 120 -1.42 -14.54 2.00
CA MET A 120 -0.60 -15.74 2.09
C MET A 120 -1.37 -16.92 1.47
N LEU A 121 -0.69 -17.72 0.64
CA LEU A 121 -1.18 -18.99 0.15
C LEU A 121 -0.63 -20.12 1.03
N ARG A 122 -1.53 -20.90 1.64
CA ARG A 122 -1.20 -22.12 2.42
C ARG A 122 -2.17 -23.23 2.05
N HIS A 123 -1.65 -24.38 1.61
CA HIS A 123 -2.48 -25.56 1.28
C HIS A 123 -3.76 -25.18 0.51
N GLU A 124 -3.59 -24.40 -0.57
CA GLU A 124 -4.67 -23.91 -1.45
C GLU A 124 -5.58 -22.80 -0.87
N HIS A 125 -5.39 -22.38 0.37
CA HIS A 125 -6.17 -21.31 1.00
C HIS A 125 -5.51 -19.95 0.83
N LYS A 126 -6.27 -18.94 0.39
CA LYS A 126 -5.88 -17.52 0.35
C LYS A 126 -6.22 -16.85 1.69
N ILE A 127 -5.20 -16.58 2.50
CA ILE A 127 -5.31 -15.86 3.77
C ILE A 127 -5.01 -14.38 3.53
N MET A 128 -6.03 -13.53 3.58
CA MET A 128 -5.85 -12.09 3.38
C MET A 128 -5.06 -11.46 4.53
N LEU A 129 -4.06 -10.63 4.22
CA LEU A 129 -3.22 -9.93 5.20
C LEU A 129 -3.43 -8.41 5.16
N SER A 130 -3.62 -7.83 3.98
CA SER A 130 -4.01 -6.42 3.85
C SER A 130 -4.69 -6.09 2.53
N ARG A 131 -5.46 -5.00 2.55
CA ARG A 131 -6.16 -4.42 1.40
C ARG A 131 -6.00 -2.91 1.44
N GLU A 132 -5.67 -2.30 0.31
CA GLU A 132 -5.61 -0.84 0.18
C GLU A 132 -6.41 -0.36 -1.04
N TRP A 133 -7.18 0.71 -0.86
CA TRP A 133 -7.97 1.33 -1.91
C TRP A 133 -7.28 2.61 -2.37
N TRP A 134 -7.11 2.72 -3.69
CA TRP A 134 -6.41 3.83 -4.33
C TRP A 134 -7.21 4.34 -5.52
N ALA A 135 -7.28 5.67 -5.65
CA ALA A 135 -7.79 6.37 -6.82
C ALA A 135 -6.83 7.50 -7.18
N HIS A 136 -6.45 7.59 -8.46
CA HIS A 136 -5.52 8.60 -8.98
C HIS A 136 -4.21 8.71 -8.18
N GLY A 137 -3.64 7.57 -7.76
CA GLY A 137 -2.40 7.54 -6.98
C GLY A 137 -2.53 8.05 -5.53
N ARG A 138 -3.75 8.18 -5.00
CA ARG A 138 -4.01 8.54 -3.60
C ARG A 138 -4.88 7.49 -2.92
N ARG A 139 -4.60 7.19 -1.65
CA ARG A 139 -5.45 6.34 -0.82
C ARG A 139 -6.82 6.99 -0.69
N HIS A 140 -7.87 6.24 -1.06
CA HIS A 140 -9.22 6.75 -1.12
C HIS A 140 -10.24 5.62 -1.05
N ARG A 141 -11.26 5.78 -0.22
CA ARG A 141 -12.46 4.94 -0.19
C ARG A 141 -13.62 5.76 0.37
N LEU A 142 -14.76 5.77 -0.31
CA LEU A 142 -15.95 6.52 0.13
C LEU A 142 -16.58 5.87 1.37
N GLU A 143 -16.86 4.57 1.29
CA GLU A 143 -17.70 3.85 2.27
C GLU A 143 -16.89 3.01 3.27
N GLY A 144 -15.72 3.49 3.70
CA GLY A 144 -14.93 2.75 4.70
C GLY A 144 -13.44 3.10 4.75
N PRO A 145 -12.65 2.29 5.47
CA PRO A 145 -11.21 2.50 5.58
C PRO A 145 -10.53 2.27 4.23
N ALA A 146 -9.62 3.17 3.86
CA ALA A 146 -8.82 3.05 2.65
C ALA A 146 -7.64 2.07 2.83
N GLU A 147 -7.38 1.59 4.04
CA GLU A 147 -6.44 0.50 4.33
C GLU A 147 -7.01 -0.39 5.45
N GLU A 148 -6.97 -1.70 5.22
CA GLU A 148 -7.31 -2.71 6.21
C GLU A 148 -6.18 -3.73 6.30
N SER A 149 -5.85 -4.17 7.51
CA SER A 149 -4.95 -5.30 7.73
C SER A 149 -5.59 -6.35 8.64
N PHE A 150 -5.14 -7.59 8.51
CA PHE A 150 -5.74 -8.76 9.16
C PHE A 150 -4.67 -9.65 9.79
N TYR A 151 -5.06 -10.36 10.84
CA TYR A 151 -4.30 -11.48 11.36
C TYR A 151 -4.48 -12.71 10.44
N PRO A 152 -3.57 -13.71 10.50
CA PRO A 152 -3.74 -14.96 9.76
C PRO A 152 -5.05 -15.70 10.07
N SER A 153 -5.64 -15.45 11.25
CA SER A 153 -6.97 -15.93 11.64
C SER A 153 -8.12 -15.32 10.83
N GLY A 154 -7.87 -14.26 10.05
CA GLY A 154 -8.86 -13.48 9.32
C GLY A 154 -9.49 -12.35 10.13
N LEU A 155 -9.21 -12.26 11.43
CA LEU A 155 -9.69 -11.17 12.27
C LEU A 155 -9.01 -9.84 11.90
N PRO A 156 -9.74 -8.70 11.97
CA PRO A 156 -9.15 -7.40 11.67
C PRO A 156 -8.02 -7.10 12.65
N ARG A 157 -6.92 -6.58 12.13
CA ARG A 157 -5.79 -6.07 12.90
C ARG A 157 -5.81 -4.55 12.95
N SER A 158 -6.03 -3.90 11.80
CA SER A 158 -6.19 -2.45 11.77
C SER A 158 -7.07 -1.97 10.62
N ARG A 159 -7.63 -0.78 10.80
CA ARG A 159 -8.39 -0.04 9.79
C ARG A 159 -7.94 1.41 9.81
N LYS A 160 -7.70 1.99 8.64
CA LYS A 160 -7.22 3.38 8.50
C LYS A 160 -8.00 4.15 7.45
N TRP A 161 -8.31 5.39 7.78
CA TRP A 161 -8.99 6.35 6.91
C TRP A 161 -8.01 7.43 6.49
N TYR A 162 -8.06 7.78 5.22
CA TYR A 162 -7.14 8.73 4.61
C TYR A 162 -7.90 9.78 3.81
N GLN A 163 -7.36 11.00 3.82
CA GLN A 163 -7.70 12.06 2.88
C GLN A 163 -6.38 12.62 2.35
N HIS A 164 -6.22 12.66 1.02
CA HIS A 164 -4.97 13.11 0.38
C HIS A 164 -3.70 12.40 0.91
N ASN A 165 -3.78 11.08 1.12
CA ASN A 165 -2.71 10.24 1.70
C ASN A 165 -2.35 10.53 3.16
N LEU A 166 -3.05 11.43 3.85
CA LEU A 166 -2.88 11.71 5.28
C LEU A 166 -3.99 11.02 6.07
N LEU A 167 -3.67 10.46 7.25
CA LEU A 167 -4.69 9.93 8.15
C LEU A 167 -5.70 11.04 8.47
N HIS A 168 -6.99 10.76 8.22
CA HIS A 168 -8.04 11.77 8.34
C HIS A 168 -9.40 11.11 8.46
N ARG A 169 -10.22 11.59 9.40
CA ARG A 169 -11.65 11.29 9.47
C ARG A 169 -12.35 12.32 10.35
N GLU A 170 -13.46 12.90 9.86
CA GLU A 170 -14.22 13.92 10.61
C GLU A 170 -15.17 13.28 11.62
N ASP A 171 -15.84 12.19 11.23
CA ASP A 171 -16.93 11.59 12.02
C ASP A 171 -16.51 10.37 12.86
N GLY A 172 -15.21 10.17 13.10
CA GLY A 172 -14.75 9.00 13.85
C GLY A 172 -13.24 8.86 13.90
N PRO A 173 -12.72 7.76 14.48
CA PRO A 173 -11.29 7.51 14.52
C PRO A 173 -10.76 7.26 13.11
N ALA A 174 -9.63 7.89 12.79
CA ALA A 174 -8.93 7.68 11.53
C ALA A 174 -8.04 6.43 11.58
N LEU A 175 -7.79 5.86 12.77
CA LEU A 175 -7.11 4.59 12.95
C LEU A 175 -7.79 3.79 14.08
N GLU A 176 -8.09 2.54 13.76
CA GLU A 176 -8.57 1.52 14.69
C GLU A 176 -7.56 0.36 14.68
N GLU A 177 -7.15 -0.12 15.85
CA GLU A 177 -6.30 -1.31 15.97
C GLU A 177 -6.91 -2.30 16.96
N PHE A 178 -6.77 -3.59 16.65
CA PHE A 178 -7.36 -4.70 17.39
C PHE A 178 -6.29 -5.72 17.77
N PHE A 179 -6.52 -6.45 18.85
CA PHE A 179 -5.75 -7.64 19.21
C PHE A 179 -6.19 -8.83 18.37
N GLU A 180 -5.37 -9.89 18.34
CA GLU A 180 -5.67 -11.12 17.58
C GLU A 180 -6.91 -11.87 18.08
N ASN A 181 -7.32 -11.64 19.33
CA ASN A 181 -8.60 -12.14 19.85
C ASN A 181 -9.82 -11.30 19.43
N GLY A 182 -9.63 -10.29 18.56
CA GLY A 182 -10.66 -9.38 18.06
C GLY A 182 -10.99 -8.21 18.99
N ALA A 183 -10.44 -8.17 20.22
CA ALA A 183 -10.68 -7.07 21.13
C ALA A 183 -10.04 -5.77 20.61
N LEU A 184 -10.75 -4.66 20.73
CA LEU A 184 -10.19 -3.34 20.40
C LEU A 184 -8.96 -3.05 21.26
N ARG A 185 -7.87 -2.63 20.63
CA ARG A 185 -6.62 -2.23 21.27
C ARG A 185 -6.54 -0.73 21.45
N PHE A 186 -6.81 0.06 20.40
CA PHE A 186 -6.92 1.50 20.52
C PHE A 186 -7.66 2.16 19.35
N TYR A 187 -8.10 3.39 19.60
CA TYR A 187 -8.54 4.34 18.59
C TYR A 187 -7.62 5.56 18.58
N GLU A 188 -7.38 6.10 17.38
CA GLU A 188 -6.76 7.41 17.19
C GLU A 188 -7.55 8.26 16.18
N TRP A 189 -7.77 9.51 16.54
CA TRP A 189 -8.43 10.52 15.72
C TRP A 189 -7.37 11.40 15.09
N TYR A 190 -7.44 11.54 13.77
CA TYR A 190 -6.54 12.39 13.00
C TYR A 190 -7.33 13.37 12.15
N LEU A 191 -6.82 14.59 12.08
CA LEU A 191 -7.22 15.61 11.11
C LEU A 191 -5.95 16.06 10.38
N HIS A 192 -6.00 16.03 9.05
CA HIS A 192 -4.89 16.33 8.13
C HIS A 192 -3.54 15.69 8.55
N GLY A 193 -3.57 14.42 8.97
CA GLY A 193 -2.38 13.67 9.36
C GLY A 193 -1.85 13.95 10.76
N ARG A 194 -2.54 14.78 11.56
CA ARG A 194 -2.17 15.12 12.93
C ARG A 194 -3.18 14.57 13.92
N LEU A 195 -2.72 14.05 15.06
CA LEU A 195 -3.63 13.67 16.15
C LEU A 195 -4.45 14.89 16.57
N HIS A 196 -5.76 14.79 16.45
CA HIS A 196 -6.66 15.91 16.64
C HIS A 196 -8.04 15.41 17.03
N ARG A 197 -8.59 15.97 18.11
CA ARG A 197 -10.00 15.80 18.45
C ARG A 197 -10.47 16.94 19.34
N GLU A 198 -11.61 17.56 19.01
CA GLU A 198 -12.13 18.72 19.76
C GLU A 198 -13.14 18.34 20.86
N ASP A 199 -13.76 17.16 20.76
CA ASP A 199 -14.87 16.71 21.58
C ASP A 199 -14.49 15.61 22.60
N GLY A 200 -13.22 15.18 22.60
CA GLY A 200 -12.75 14.11 23.47
C GLY A 200 -11.25 13.81 23.31
N PRO A 201 -10.77 12.69 23.87
CA PRO A 201 -9.40 12.26 23.68
C PRO A 201 -9.14 11.86 22.22
N ALA A 202 -8.05 12.35 21.64
CA ALA A 202 -7.62 11.97 20.30
C ALA A 202 -6.94 10.60 20.25
N ARG A 203 -6.65 9.99 21.41
CA ARG A 203 -6.21 8.59 21.52
C ARG A 203 -6.83 7.91 22.73
N GLU A 204 -7.42 6.75 22.51
CA GLU A 204 -8.00 5.89 23.54
C GLU A 204 -7.38 4.50 23.46
N VAL A 205 -6.65 4.07 24.50
CA VAL A 205 -5.96 2.78 24.55
C VAL A 205 -6.65 1.85 25.54
N TYR A 206 -7.04 0.67 25.06
CA TYR A 206 -7.73 -0.37 25.81
C TYR A 206 -6.75 -1.52 26.08
N GLY A 207 -6.64 -1.91 27.35
CA GLY A 207 -5.87 -3.09 27.73
C GLY A 207 -6.70 -4.37 27.54
N THR A 208 -6.04 -5.50 27.29
CA THR A 208 -6.67 -6.79 27.58
C THR A 208 -6.75 -6.93 29.09
N SER A 209 -7.93 -7.27 29.60
CA SER A 209 -8.17 -7.47 31.03
C SER A 209 -7.11 -8.44 31.61
N ILE A 210 -6.33 -7.99 32.59
CA ILE A 210 -5.54 -8.87 33.45
C ILE A 210 -6.45 -9.28 34.61
N ASN A 211 -6.68 -10.58 34.82
CA ASN A 211 -7.48 -11.14 35.92
C ASN A 211 -8.95 -10.65 35.97
N HIS A 212 -9.65 -10.64 34.83
CA HIS A 212 -11.08 -10.30 34.72
C HIS A 212 -11.50 -8.92 35.25
N ARG A 213 -10.56 -7.97 35.44
CA ARG A 213 -10.87 -6.57 35.78
C ARG A 213 -10.85 -5.70 34.54
N LEU A 214 -11.93 -4.95 34.33
CA LEU A 214 -12.02 -3.88 33.35
C LEU A 214 -10.99 -2.79 33.70
N ILE A 215 -9.93 -2.68 32.90
CA ILE A 215 -8.99 -1.55 33.00
C ILE A 215 -9.61 -0.40 32.22
N ALA A 216 -9.88 0.71 32.89
CA ALA A 216 -10.35 1.92 32.23
C ALA A 216 -9.37 2.33 31.13
N PRO A 217 -9.85 2.76 29.95
CA PRO A 217 -8.96 3.11 28.85
C PRO A 217 -8.05 4.29 29.22
N ARG A 218 -6.80 4.23 28.79
CA ARG A 218 -5.89 5.38 28.87
C ARG A 218 -6.26 6.37 27.77
N ARG A 219 -6.52 7.62 28.16
CA ARG A 219 -7.02 8.67 27.30
C ARG A 219 -6.00 9.79 27.18
N TYR A 220 -5.68 10.18 25.95
CA TYR A 220 -4.75 11.27 25.65
C TYR A 220 -5.44 12.29 24.75
N PHE A 221 -5.25 13.57 25.07
CA PHE A 221 -5.91 14.67 24.39
C PHE A 221 -4.91 15.37 23.48
N TYR A 222 -5.26 15.54 22.21
CA TYR A 222 -4.43 16.24 21.25
C TYR A 222 -5.25 17.22 20.43
N LEU A 223 -4.64 18.35 20.09
CA LEU A 223 -5.10 19.28 19.06
C LEU A 223 -3.92 19.61 18.16
N GLU A 224 -4.11 19.55 16.85
CA GLU A 224 -3.07 19.86 15.86
C GLU A 224 -1.74 19.11 16.07
N GLY A 225 -1.80 17.90 16.64
CA GLY A 225 -0.65 17.05 16.96
C GLY A 225 0.00 17.34 18.31
N GLU A 226 -0.42 18.35 19.06
CA GLU A 226 0.13 18.70 20.38
C GLU A 226 -0.60 17.97 21.51
N LEU A 227 0.14 17.30 22.39
CA LEU A 227 -0.41 16.66 23.59
C LEU A 227 -0.86 17.74 24.59
N ILE A 228 -2.08 17.61 25.10
CA ILE A 228 -2.67 18.56 26.05
C ILE A 228 -2.98 17.83 27.36
N ALA A 229 -2.61 18.45 28.48
CA ALA A 229 -3.00 17.97 29.80
C ALA A 229 -4.54 17.99 29.94
N PRO A 230 -5.17 16.96 30.52
CA PRO A 230 -6.64 16.89 30.60
C PRO A 230 -7.31 18.12 31.22
N GLY A 231 -6.66 18.76 32.21
CA GLY A 231 -7.17 19.99 32.84
C GLY A 231 -7.20 21.22 31.92
N ASP A 232 -6.31 21.28 30.93
CA ASP A 232 -6.18 22.41 30.00
C ASP A 232 -7.00 22.23 28.70
N PHE A 233 -7.48 21.03 28.44
CA PHE A 233 -8.08 20.65 27.15
C PHE A 233 -9.24 21.56 26.74
N LYS A 234 -10.23 21.76 27.62
CA LYS A 234 -11.40 22.61 27.32
C LYS A 234 -11.01 24.05 26.97
N ARG A 235 -9.99 24.60 27.64
CA ARG A 235 -9.48 25.95 27.37
C ARG A 235 -8.78 26.00 26.02
N ARG A 236 -7.91 25.03 25.72
CA ARG A 236 -7.19 24.93 24.44
C ARG A 236 -8.15 24.78 23.26
N VAL A 237 -9.17 23.91 23.36
CA VAL A 237 -10.21 23.75 22.32
C VAL A 237 -10.95 25.06 22.07
N ARG A 238 -11.34 25.80 23.12
CA ARG A 238 -12.02 27.09 22.97
C ARG A 238 -11.16 28.09 22.19
N ILE A 239 -9.89 28.22 22.54
CA ILE A 239 -8.94 29.12 21.85
C ILE A 239 -8.77 28.70 20.39
N TYR A 240 -8.60 27.39 20.15
CA TYR A 240 -8.47 26.84 18.80
C TYR A 240 -9.69 27.19 17.93
N ARG A 241 -10.91 26.93 18.41
CA ARG A 241 -12.16 27.28 17.69
C ARG A 241 -12.27 28.77 17.38
N MET A 242 -11.88 29.63 18.33
CA MET A 242 -11.87 31.08 18.11
C MET A 242 -10.86 31.48 17.02
N SER A 243 -9.65 30.93 17.05
CA SER A 243 -8.62 31.19 16.04
C SER A 243 -9.04 30.72 14.65
N ARG A 244 -9.66 29.54 14.54
CA ARG A 244 -10.16 29.01 13.26
C ARG A 244 -11.26 29.89 12.68
N ASN A 245 -12.21 30.35 13.50
CA ASN A 245 -13.28 31.24 13.06
C ASN A 245 -12.74 32.59 12.60
N LEU A 246 -11.72 33.14 13.26
CA LEU A 246 -11.07 34.39 12.86
C LEU A 246 -10.31 34.26 11.52
N VAL A 247 -9.72 33.09 11.23
CA VAL A 247 -9.09 32.80 9.93
C VAL A 247 -10.14 32.66 8.83
N ILE A 248 -11.26 31.99 9.10
CA ILE A 248 -12.36 31.85 8.11
C ILE A 248 -12.97 33.21 7.78
N THR A 249 -13.16 34.09 8.78
CA THR A 249 -13.70 35.43 8.55
C THR A 249 -12.70 36.36 7.85
N SER A 250 -11.39 36.23 8.11
CA SER A 250 -10.38 37.00 7.39
C SER A 250 -10.23 36.56 5.94
N GLU A 251 -10.17 35.26 5.63
CA GLU A 251 -10.08 34.77 4.24
C GLU A 251 -11.33 35.09 3.41
N SER A 252 -12.51 35.13 4.04
CA SER A 252 -13.76 35.55 3.39
C SER A 252 -13.79 37.05 3.07
N SER A 253 -12.95 37.87 3.70
CA SER A 253 -12.84 39.32 3.45
C SER A 253 -11.83 39.72 2.36
N PHE A 254 -11.06 38.76 1.83
CA PHE A 254 -10.12 38.97 0.71
C PHE A 254 -10.66 38.48 -0.65
N LYS A 255 -11.94 38.10 -0.73
CA LYS A 255 -12.62 37.69 -1.98
C LYS A 255 -13.68 38.71 -2.46
N LEU A 256 -13.48 40.00 -2.19
CA LEU A 256 -14.29 41.10 -2.75
C LEU A 256 -13.42 42.00 -3.63
#